data_AF-A0A5Q0LAF4-F1
#
_entry.id   AF-A0A5Q0LAF4-F1
#
_cell.length_a   1.000
_cell.length_b   1.000
_cell.length_c   1.000
_cell.angle_alpha   90.00
_cell.angle_beta   90.00
_cell.angle_gamma   90.00
#
_symmetry.space_group_name_H-M   'P 1'
#
loop_
_entity.id
_entity.type
_entity.pdbx_description
1 polymer ?
#
loop_
_entity_poly.entity_id
_entity_poly.type
_entity_poly.pdbx_seq_one_letter_code
_entity_poly.pdbx_strand_id
1 'polypeptide(L)'
;MGRTQNATEDVSADGRDSRPVDVETMRATVRRLLSASAPPEAAELETLTQLLRGHIAVLIPEVQAAADAMPEDDIPRYCALACIGEAHRKVGIDAGPGLPNQLAHARRLARVVNALVDHHESLG
;
A
#
# COMPACT_ATOMS: atom_id res chain seq x y z
N MET A 1 -47.04 23.52 -16.69
CA MET A 1 -46.50 24.31 -15.56
C MET A 1 -47.08 23.73 -14.29
N GLY A 2 -46.36 23.37 -13.22
CA GLY A 2 -44.97 23.62 -12.86
C GLY A 2 -44.34 22.42 -12.15
N ARG A 3 -43.01 22.43 -12.20
CA ARG A 3 -42.07 21.41 -11.72
C ARG A 3 -42.04 21.35 -10.18
N THR A 4 -41.98 20.11 -9.72
CA THR A 4 -41.28 19.57 -8.54
C THR A 4 -40.13 20.42 -8.03
N GLN A 5 -40.15 20.75 -6.73
CA GLN A 5 -38.95 21.06 -5.94
C GLN A 5 -39.16 20.62 -4.48
N ASN A 6 -38.55 19.50 -4.10
CA ASN A 6 -38.09 19.21 -2.74
C ASN A 6 -36.62 18.80 -2.93
N ALA A 7 -35.68 19.68 -2.61
CA ALA A 7 -35.10 19.84 -1.27
C ALA A 7 -34.15 18.68 -0.92
N THR A 8 -32.90 18.89 -1.30
CA THR A 8 -31.69 18.64 -0.50
C THR A 8 -31.59 17.29 0.19
N GLU A 9 -31.04 16.31 -0.51
CA GLU A 9 -30.23 15.27 0.13
C GLU A 9 -28.77 15.67 -0.05
N ASP A 10 -28.27 16.29 1.01
CA ASP A 10 -26.87 16.42 1.35
C ASP A 10 -26.21 15.04 1.28
N VAL A 11 -25.61 14.70 0.15
CA VAL A 11 -24.72 13.54 0.05
C VAL A 11 -23.40 13.97 0.68
N SER A 12 -23.41 14.06 2.01
CA SER A 12 -22.19 14.04 2.80
C SER A 12 -21.50 12.71 2.49
N ALA A 13 -20.45 12.77 1.68
CA ALA A 13 -19.55 11.65 1.39
C ALA A 13 -18.67 11.37 2.61
N ASP A 14 -19.31 10.95 3.71
CA ASP A 14 -18.61 10.32 4.82
C ASP A 14 -18.52 8.83 4.54
N GLY A 15 -17.39 8.43 3.94
CA GLY A 15 -17.22 7.10 3.40
C GLY A 15 -15.77 6.74 3.18
N ARG A 16 -14.86 7.24 4.03
CA ARG A 16 -13.63 6.48 4.27
C ARG A 16 -14.08 5.29 5.09
N ASP A 17 -14.29 4.16 4.42
CA ASP A 17 -14.54 2.85 5.01
C ASP A 17 -13.37 2.58 5.97
N SER A 18 -13.51 3.05 7.22
CA SER A 18 -12.46 3.15 8.23
C SER A 18 -12.25 1.78 8.89
N ARG A 19 -12.13 0.75 8.06
CA ARG A 19 -11.71 -0.56 8.51
C ARG A 19 -10.19 -0.48 8.70
N PRO A 20 -9.67 -0.86 9.88
CA PRO A 20 -8.25 -0.95 10.09
C PRO A 20 -7.59 -1.76 8.97
N VAL A 21 -6.45 -1.29 8.47
CA VAL A 21 -5.67 -2.02 7.47
C VAL A 21 -5.36 -3.42 8.00
N ASP A 22 -5.58 -4.44 7.18
CA ASP A 22 -5.28 -5.84 7.54
C ASP A 22 -3.77 -6.11 7.46
N VAL A 23 -3.06 -5.66 8.49
CA VAL A 23 -1.62 -5.79 8.63
C VAL A 23 -1.17 -7.25 8.61
N GLU A 24 -1.92 -8.15 9.24
CA GLU A 24 -1.54 -9.57 9.30
C GLU A 24 -1.53 -10.20 7.91
N THR A 25 -2.57 -9.94 7.10
CA THR A 25 -2.61 -10.39 5.71
C THR A 25 -1.45 -9.80 4.89
N MET A 26 -1.13 -8.52 5.08
CA MET A 26 0.00 -7.89 4.38
C MET A 26 1.34 -8.52 4.75
N ARG A 27 1.59 -8.75 6.04
CA ARG A 27 2.81 -9.43 6.52
C ARG A 27 2.89 -10.87 6.03
N ALA A 28 1.77 -11.60 6.01
CA ALA A 28 1.71 -12.94 5.44
C ALA A 28 2.09 -12.96 3.96
N THR A 29 1.56 -12.03 3.15
CA THR A 29 1.90 -11.88 1.73
C THR A 29 3.39 -11.58 1.55
N VAL A 30 3.96 -10.68 2.36
CA VAL A 30 5.41 -10.36 2.33
C VAL A 30 6.26 -11.60 2.65
N ARG A 31 5.91 -12.36 3.70
CA ARG A 31 6.64 -13.56 4.13
C ARG A 31 6.70 -14.63 3.03
N ARG A 32 5.64 -14.78 2.22
CA ARG A 32 5.62 -15.71 1.08
C ARG A 32 6.72 -15.43 0.04
N LEU A 33 7.22 -14.19 -0.06
CA LEU A 33 8.27 -13.83 -1.03
C LEU A 33 9.66 -13.69 -0.42
N LEU A 34 9.74 -13.24 0.84
CA LEU A 34 11.01 -12.95 1.51
C LEU A 34 11.54 -14.12 2.34
N SER A 35 10.67 -15.02 2.80
CA SER A 35 11.03 -16.13 3.69
C SER A 35 10.82 -17.51 3.08
N ALA A 36 10.31 -17.60 1.85
CA ALA A 36 10.14 -18.87 1.15
C ALA A 36 11.48 -19.55 0.83
N SER A 37 11.53 -20.85 1.06
CA SER A 37 12.70 -21.70 0.77
C SER A 37 12.90 -21.94 -0.74
N ALA A 38 11.84 -21.79 -1.53
CA ALA A 38 11.86 -21.89 -2.98
C ALA A 38 11.09 -20.73 -3.62
N PRO A 39 11.42 -20.34 -4.87
CA PRO A 39 10.61 -19.39 -5.63
C PRO A 39 9.17 -19.89 -5.84
N PRO A 40 8.18 -18.99 -5.80
CA PRO A 40 6.82 -19.31 -6.24
C PRO A 40 6.78 -19.71 -7.72
N GLU A 41 5.76 -20.46 -8.11
CA GLU A 41 5.46 -20.69 -9.53
C GLU A 41 5.04 -19.39 -10.22
N ALA A 42 5.16 -19.34 -11.55
CA ALA A 42 4.93 -18.11 -12.32
C ALA A 42 3.55 -17.48 -12.07
N ALA A 43 2.48 -18.28 -12.06
CA ALA A 43 1.12 -17.78 -11.83
C ALA A 43 0.91 -17.29 -10.37
N GLU A 44 1.52 -17.97 -9.40
CA GLU A 44 1.50 -17.55 -8.01
C GLU A 44 2.28 -16.24 -7.82
N LEU A 45 3.44 -16.12 -8.47
CA LEU A 45 4.26 -14.92 -8.43
C LEU A 45 3.54 -13.71 -9.01
N GLU A 46 2.83 -13.88 -10.12
CA GLU A 46 1.99 -12.83 -10.70
C GLU A 46 0.89 -12.40 -9.72
N THR A 47 0.19 -13.37 -9.14
CA THR A 47 -0.85 -13.12 -8.13
C THR A 47 -0.30 -12.35 -6.93
N LEU A 48 0.83 -12.78 -6.37
CA LEU A 48 1.50 -12.12 -5.26
C LEU A 48 1.95 -10.70 -5.63
N THR A 49 2.43 -10.49 -6.85
CA THR A 49 2.83 -9.16 -7.33
C THR A 49 1.64 -8.21 -7.38
N GLN A 50 0.48 -8.67 -7.85
CA GLN A 50 -0.72 -7.84 -7.87
C GLN A 50 -1.27 -7.56 -6.46
N LEU A 51 -1.24 -8.55 -5.56
CA LEU A 51 -1.59 -8.34 -4.15
C LEU A 51 -0.71 -7.27 -3.51
N LEU A 52 0.61 -7.34 -3.73
CA LEU A 52 1.54 -6.33 -3.21
C LEU A 52 1.24 -4.93 -3.74
N ARG A 53 0.93 -4.78 -5.03
CA ARG A 53 0.52 -3.47 -5.59
C ARG A 53 -0.76 -2.96 -4.93
N GLY A 54 -1.74 -3.82 -4.72
CA GLY A 54 -2.97 -3.50 -4.00
C GLY A 54 -2.69 -3.05 -2.56
N HIS A 55 -1.84 -3.78 -1.83
CA HIS A 55 -1.43 -3.40 -0.47
C HIS A 55 -0.73 -2.04 -0.43
N ILE A 56 0.17 -1.75 -1.37
CA ILE A 56 0.82 -0.43 -1.46
C ILE A 56 -0.20 0.68 -1.72
N ALA A 57 -1.18 0.45 -2.61
CA ALA A 57 -2.22 1.42 -2.93
C ALA A 57 -3.10 1.77 -1.72
N VAL A 58 -3.31 0.82 -0.79
CA VAL A 58 -4.01 1.05 0.48
C VAL A 58 -3.11 1.69 1.53
N LEU A 59 -1.87 1.23 1.69
CA LEU A 59 -0.97 1.71 2.74
C LEU A 59 -0.51 3.15 2.55
N ILE A 60 -0.26 3.58 1.30
CA ILE A 60 0.22 4.94 1.03
C ILE A 60 -0.68 6.02 1.64
N PRO A 61 -2.00 6.07 1.37
CA PRO A 61 -2.85 7.11 1.95
C PRO A 61 -2.95 7.03 3.47
N GLU A 62 -2.90 5.83 4.06
CA GLU A 62 -2.96 5.65 5.52
C GLU A 62 -1.68 6.15 6.21
N VAL A 63 -0.51 5.77 5.69
CA VAL A 63 0.79 6.26 6.19
C VAL A 63 0.93 7.77 5.98
N GLN A 64 0.45 8.30 4.85
CA GLN A 64 0.44 9.74 4.57
C GLN A 64 -0.41 10.49 5.60
N ALA A 65 -1.62 10.01 5.87
CA ALA A 65 -2.52 10.62 6.85
C ALA A 65 -1.93 10.61 8.27
N ALA A 66 -1.31 9.49 8.68
CA ALA A 66 -0.65 9.39 9.97
C ALA A 66 0.57 10.32 10.07
N ALA A 67 1.39 10.39 9.01
CA ALA A 67 2.53 11.30 8.94
C ALA A 67 2.10 12.78 8.96
N ASP A 68 0.99 13.11 8.29
CA ASP A 68 0.48 14.48 8.25
C ASP A 68 -0.02 15.00 9.60
N ALA A 69 -0.41 14.10 10.51
CA ALA A 69 -0.79 14.43 11.88
C ALA A 69 0.41 14.70 12.82
N MET A 70 1.64 14.40 12.38
CA MET A 70 2.87 14.63 13.15
C MET A 70 3.43 16.04 12.95
N PRO A 71 4.18 16.59 13.92
CA PRO A 71 4.91 17.85 13.77
C PRO A 71 5.82 17.85 12.54
N GLU A 72 6.00 19.01 11.92
CA GLU A 72 6.77 19.13 10.67
C GLU A 72 8.23 18.66 10.83
N ASP A 73 8.85 18.95 11.97
CA ASP A 73 10.25 18.61 12.26
C ASP A 73 10.46 17.18 12.81
N ASP A 74 9.41 16.37 12.87
CA ASP A 74 9.46 15.03 13.44
C ASP A 74 10.19 14.03 12.51
N ILE A 75 11.20 13.34 13.04
CA ILE A 75 12.02 12.39 12.25
C ILE A 75 11.17 11.24 11.67
N PRO A 76 10.34 10.53 12.47
CA PRO A 76 9.39 9.54 11.96
C PRO A 76 8.53 10.03 10.78
N ARG A 77 8.02 11.28 10.84
CA ARG A 77 7.29 11.90 9.72
C ARG A 77 8.13 11.92 8.44
N TYR A 78 9.34 12.47 8.49
CA TYR A 78 10.21 12.55 7.31
C TYR A 78 10.53 11.17 6.73
N CYS A 79 10.82 10.19 7.58
CA CYS A 79 11.10 8.83 7.15
C CYS A 79 9.90 8.21 6.41
N ALA A 80 8.69 8.38 6.92
CA ALA A 80 7.48 7.86 6.30
C ALA A 80 7.18 8.51 4.94
N LEU A 81 7.29 9.84 4.84
CA LEU A 81 7.10 10.56 3.57
C LEU A 81 8.14 10.15 2.50
N ALA A 82 9.41 9.97 2.91
CA ALA A 82 10.44 9.46 2.02
C ALA A 82 10.13 8.03 1.54
N CYS A 83 9.60 7.17 2.43
CA CYS A 83 9.16 5.82 2.08
C CYS A 83 8.03 5.84 1.05
N ILE A 84 7.02 6.71 1.21
CA ILE A 84 5.93 6.88 0.24
C ILE A 84 6.46 7.28 -1.14
N GLY A 85 7.37 8.25 -1.20
CA GLY A 85 8.00 8.67 -2.45
C GLY A 85 8.72 7.51 -3.16
N GLU A 86 9.44 6.67 -2.40
CA GLU A 86 10.08 5.48 -2.95
C GLU A 86 9.09 4.40 -3.38
N ALA A 87 7.98 4.23 -2.65
CA ALA A 87 6.92 3.29 -3.00
C ALA A 87 6.32 3.63 -4.36
N HIS A 88 5.98 4.91 -4.60
CA HIS A 88 5.48 5.38 -5.89
C HIS A 88 6.46 5.07 -7.04
N ARG A 89 7.76 5.37 -6.85
CA ARG A 89 8.79 5.07 -7.86
C ARG A 89 8.83 3.59 -8.20
N LYS A 90 8.80 2.72 -7.18
CA LYS A 90 8.93 1.27 -7.37
C LYS A 90 7.69 0.62 -7.98
N VAL A 91 6.48 1.11 -7.68
CA VAL A 91 5.24 0.59 -8.28
C VAL A 91 5.16 0.93 -9.77
N GLY A 92 5.65 2.11 -10.18
CA GLY A 92 5.65 2.56 -11.57
C GLY A 92 6.68 1.88 -12.48
N ILE A 93 7.54 0.99 -11.96
CA ILE A 93 8.53 0.27 -12.74
C ILE A 93 8.00 -1.14 -13.03
N ASP A 94 7.98 -1.51 -14.31
CA ASP A 94 7.67 -2.88 -14.71
C ASP A 94 8.87 -3.82 -14.55
N ALA A 95 8.56 -5.09 -14.28
CA ALA A 95 9.57 -6.12 -14.28
C ALA A 95 10.11 -6.36 -15.69
N GLY A 96 11.44 -6.54 -15.81
CA GLY A 96 12.03 -7.05 -17.03
C GLY A 96 11.52 -8.47 -17.37
N PRO A 97 11.72 -8.95 -18.61
CA PRO A 97 11.24 -10.25 -19.02
C PRO A 97 11.91 -11.39 -18.24
N GLY A 98 11.17 -12.48 -18.04
CA GLY A 98 11.66 -13.71 -17.41
C GLY A 98 11.42 -13.80 -15.90
N LEU A 99 11.24 -15.04 -15.43
CA LEU A 99 10.89 -15.36 -14.04
C LEU A 99 11.84 -14.77 -12.99
N PRO A 100 13.19 -14.76 -13.18
CA PRO A 100 14.10 -14.16 -12.20
C PRO A 100 13.88 -12.66 -11.99
N ASN A 101 13.60 -11.92 -13.08
CA ASN A 101 13.35 -10.48 -13.02
C ASN A 101 12.01 -10.18 -12.37
N GLN A 102 10.97 -10.96 -12.69
CA GLN A 102 9.67 -10.87 -12.03
C GLN A 102 9.79 -11.15 -10.52
N LEU A 103 10.57 -12.15 -10.13
CA LEU A 103 10.77 -12.49 -8.72
C LEU A 103 11.52 -11.38 -7.98
N ALA A 104 12.56 -10.82 -8.59
CA ALA A 104 13.30 -9.70 -8.03
C ALA A 104 12.40 -8.47 -7.83
N HIS A 105 11.51 -8.20 -8.80
CA HIS A 105 10.52 -7.14 -8.72
C HIS A 105 9.51 -7.37 -7.59
N ALA A 106 8.89 -8.56 -7.53
CA ALA A 106 7.94 -8.90 -6.47
C ALA A 106 8.58 -8.78 -5.08
N ARG A 107 9.82 -9.26 -4.89
CA ARG A 107 10.55 -9.10 -3.62
C ARG A 107 10.87 -7.64 -3.30
N ARG A 108 11.09 -6.80 -4.31
CA ARG A 108 11.28 -5.36 -4.10
C ARG A 108 9.99 -4.73 -3.60
N LEU A 109 8.84 -5.03 -4.22
CA LEU A 109 7.53 -4.57 -3.76
C LEU A 109 7.20 -5.10 -2.35
N ALA A 110 7.54 -6.35 -2.03
CA ALA A 110 7.34 -6.93 -0.71
C ALA A 110 8.09 -6.15 0.39
N ARG A 111 9.32 -5.71 0.12
CA ARG A 111 10.07 -4.87 1.08
C ARG A 111 9.44 -3.49 1.26
N VAL A 112 8.86 -2.91 0.20
CA VAL A 112 8.12 -1.64 0.29
C VAL A 112 6.89 -1.82 1.17
N VAL A 113 6.09 -2.86 0.94
CA VAL A 113 4.93 -3.16 1.80
C VAL A 113 5.37 -3.33 3.25
N ASN A 114 6.43 -4.10 3.51
CA ASN A 114 6.93 -4.30 4.86
C ASN A 114 7.29 -2.98 5.55
N ALA A 115 8.03 -2.10 4.86
CA ALA A 115 8.44 -0.80 5.40
C ALA A 115 7.24 0.14 5.62
N LEU A 116 6.27 0.16 4.71
CA LEU A 116 5.05 0.96 4.88
C LEU A 116 4.22 0.48 6.06
N VAL A 117 4.11 -0.85 6.27
CA VAL A 117 3.47 -1.40 7.47
C VAL A 117 4.25 -1.01 8.74
N ASP A 118 5.59 -1.10 8.73
CA ASP A 118 6.41 -0.66 9.87
C ASP A 118 6.14 0.82 10.22
N HIS A 119 6.04 1.69 9.20
CA HIS A 119 5.70 3.11 9.39
C HIS A 119 4.27 3.32 9.88
N HIS A 120 3.29 2.60 9.33
CA HIS A 120 1.90 2.66 9.78
C HIS A 120 1.76 2.28 11.26
N GLU A 121 2.41 1.20 11.70
CA GLU A 121 2.41 0.77 13.10
C GLU A 121 3.20 1.72 14.02
N SER A 122 4.23 2.41 13.51
CA SER A 122 5.05 3.33 14.32
C SER A 122 4.42 4.72 14.48
N LEU A 123 3.60 5.15 13.53
CA LEU A 123 2.94 6.46 13.52
C LEU A 123 1.50 6.42 14.09
N GLY A 124 0.92 5.23 14.25
CA GLY A 124 -0.42 4.98 14.76
C GLY A 124 -0.44 4.67 16.26
#